data_AF-A0A2V7MI20-F1
#
_entry.id   AF-A0A2V7MI20-F1
#
_cell.length_a   1.000
_cell.length_b   1.000
_cell.length_c   1.000
_cell.angle_alpha   90.00
_cell.angle_beta   90.00
_cell.angle_gamma   90.00
#
_symmetry.space_group_name_H-M   'P 1'
#
loop_
_entity.id
_entity.type
_entity.pdbx_description
1 polymer ?
#
loop_
_entity_poly.entity_id
_entity_poly.type
_entity_poly.pdbx_seq_one_letter_code
_entity_poly.pdbx_strand_id
1 'polypeptide(L)'
;MLTIVLRFAHVGFGALWVGMMAFQVFFLMPALMDVGPDAGKVMGALMKRKMPVFMPIFGLITLVSGMWLFSRMSGGNIGALMQTAMGKAFGFGGLIALLAFLIGVIVMRPAMMRTAQLSESLPSTPPADRPAVQAELQKLRDRATLLGKVVMWMMLFTLAAMAVARYL
;
A
#
# COMPACT_ATOMS: atom_id res chain seq x y z
N MET A 1 -7.10 -16.99 23.66
CA MET A 1 -5.97 -17.21 22.71
C MET A 1 -6.22 -16.59 21.34
N LEU A 2 -7.33 -16.89 20.65
CA LEU A 2 -7.58 -16.37 19.30
C LEU A 2 -7.51 -14.84 19.17
N THR A 3 -8.06 -14.07 20.11
CA THR A 3 -7.98 -12.58 20.08
C THR A 3 -6.55 -12.07 20.12
N ILE A 4 -5.65 -12.75 20.84
CA ILE A 4 -4.23 -12.36 20.92
C ILE A 4 -3.56 -12.62 19.58
N VAL A 5 -3.80 -13.77 18.96
CA VAL A 5 -3.28 -14.12 17.63
C VAL A 5 -3.76 -13.12 16.58
N LEU A 6 -5.06 -12.78 16.59
CA LEU A 6 -5.62 -11.79 15.67
C LEU A 6 -5.01 -10.40 15.89
N ARG A 7 -4.80 -9.98 17.14
CA ARG A 7 -4.13 -8.70 17.45
C ARG A 7 -2.68 -8.69 16.98
N PHE A 8 -1.94 -9.76 17.23
CA PHE A 8 -0.57 -9.90 16.76
C PHE A 8 -0.52 -9.83 15.23
N ALA A 9 -1.38 -10.57 14.53
CA ALA A 9 -1.47 -10.53 13.09
C ALA A 9 -1.82 -9.11 12.59
N HIS A 10 -2.83 -8.48 13.17
CA HIS A 10 -3.28 -7.14 12.75
C HIS A 10 -2.18 -6.09 12.93
N VAL A 11 -1.64 -5.98 14.15
CA VAL A 11 -0.67 -4.93 14.49
C VAL A 11 0.70 -5.24 13.90
N GLY A 12 1.15 -6.50 13.94
CA GLY A 12 2.45 -6.91 13.42
C GLY A 12 2.55 -6.73 11.90
N PHE A 13 1.61 -7.31 11.15
CA PHE A 13 1.59 -7.12 9.69
C PHE A 13 1.21 -5.69 9.30
N GLY A 14 0.42 -5.00 10.13
CA GLY A 14 0.08 -3.60 9.92
C GLY A 14 1.30 -2.70 10.01
N ALA A 15 2.17 -2.93 11.00
CA ALA A 15 3.43 -2.22 11.15
C ALA A 15 4.38 -2.49 9.97
N LEU A 16 4.49 -3.75 9.51
CA LEU A 16 5.29 -4.08 8.33
C LEU A 16 4.76 -3.39 7.07
N TRP A 17 3.44 -3.40 6.87
CA TRP A 17 2.81 -2.81 5.70
C TRP A 17 2.95 -1.28 5.67
N VAL A 18 2.57 -0.60 6.75
CA VAL A 18 2.68 0.86 6.87
C VAL A 18 4.15 1.29 6.82
N GLY A 19 5.04 0.60 7.55
CA GLY A 19 6.46 0.90 7.59
C GLY A 19 7.12 0.73 6.21
N MET A 20 6.81 -0.35 5.49
CA MET A 20 7.34 -0.56 4.15
C MET A 20 6.80 0.47 3.14
N MET A 21 5.53 0.90 3.25
CA MET A 21 5.02 2.00 2.42
C MET A 21 5.73 3.32 2.74
N ALA A 22 5.92 3.64 4.02
CA ALA A 22 6.58 4.87 4.44
C ALA A 22 8.02 4.91 3.94
N PHE A 23 8.76 3.80 4.10
CA PHE A 23 10.10 3.66 3.55
C PHE A 23 10.11 3.86 2.03
N GLN A 24 9.18 3.23 1.31
CA GLN A 24 9.11 3.34 -0.14
C GLN A 24 8.87 4.77 -0.60
N VAL A 25 7.87 5.45 -0.03
CA VAL A 25 7.41 6.76 -0.50
C VAL A 25 8.37 7.88 -0.10
N PHE A 26 8.91 7.85 1.12
CA PHE A 26 9.72 8.94 1.64
C PHE A 26 11.22 8.79 1.40
N PHE A 27 11.71 7.56 1.18
CA PHE A 27 13.16 7.30 1.08
C PHE A 27 13.52 6.59 -0.22
N LEU A 28 12.91 5.44 -0.50
CA LEU A 28 13.31 4.64 -1.65
C LEU A 28 13.00 5.35 -2.97
N MET A 29 11.78 5.84 -3.16
CA MET A 29 11.38 6.48 -4.42
C MET A 29 12.20 7.74 -4.72
N PRO A 30 12.41 8.67 -3.77
CA PRO A 30 13.35 9.78 -3.97
C PRO A 30 14.77 9.31 -4.31
N ALA A 31 15.31 8.34 -3.57
CA ALA A 31 16.66 7.82 -3.85
C ALA A 31 16.77 7.21 -5.25
N LEU A 32 15.73 6.54 -5.75
CA LEU A 32 15.71 6.02 -7.12
C LEU A 32 15.67 7.13 -8.17
N MET A 33 15.01 8.25 -7.89
CA MET A 33 15.02 9.40 -8.78
C MET A 33 16.42 10.02 -8.86
N ASP A 34 17.11 10.11 -7.72
CA ASP A 34 18.47 10.67 -7.65
C ASP A 34 19.51 9.78 -8.34
N VAL A 35 19.35 8.46 -8.26
CA VAL A 35 20.24 7.47 -8.90
C VAL A 35 20.08 7.46 -10.43
N GLY A 36 18.96 7.96 -10.97
CA GLY A 36 18.76 8.11 -12.41
C GLY A 36 18.70 6.76 -13.16
N PRO A 37 19.49 6.56 -14.25
CA PRO A 37 19.39 5.37 -15.10
C PRO A 37 19.59 4.02 -14.38
N ASP A 38 20.37 4.00 -13.30
CA ASP A 38 20.67 2.78 -12.54
C ASP A 38 19.53 2.33 -11.61
N ALA A 39 18.50 3.16 -11.41
CA ALA A 39 17.33 2.84 -10.60
C ALA A 39 16.62 1.54 -11.05
N GLY A 40 16.66 1.25 -12.36
CA GLY A 40 16.09 0.03 -12.93
C GLY A 40 16.72 -1.25 -12.38
N LYS A 41 18.03 -1.24 -12.06
CA LYS A 41 18.73 -2.41 -11.50
C LYS A 41 18.24 -2.70 -10.08
N VAL A 42 18.08 -1.66 -9.25
CA VAL A 42 17.56 -1.78 -7.89
C VAL A 42 16.11 -2.28 -7.91
N MET A 43 15.26 -1.72 -8.77
CA MET A 43 13.88 -2.19 -8.95
C MET A 43 13.81 -3.64 -9.41
N GLY A 44 14.64 -4.03 -10.38
CA GLY A 44 14.74 -5.43 -10.81
C GLY A 44 15.13 -6.38 -9.67
N ALA A 45 16.06 -5.98 -8.80
CA ALA A 45 16.44 -6.77 -7.63
C ALA A 45 15.28 -6.91 -6.61
N LEU A 46 14.51 -5.85 -6.36
CA LEU A 46 13.34 -5.91 -5.47
C LEU A 46 12.21 -6.78 -6.05
N MET A 47 12.01 -6.75 -7.37
CA MET A 47 11.06 -7.62 -8.06
C MET A 47 11.44 -9.10 -7.88
N LYS A 48 12.72 -9.44 -8.04
CA LYS A 48 13.22 -10.81 -7.80
C LYS A 48 13.04 -11.27 -6.35
N ARG A 49 13.08 -10.34 -5.38
CA ARG A 49 12.77 -10.61 -3.96
C ARG A 49 11.28 -10.70 -3.65
N LYS A 50 10.41 -10.64 -4.67
CA LYS A 50 8.95 -10.72 -4.55
C LYS A 50 8.35 -9.63 -3.66
N MET A 51 9.00 -8.46 -3.55
CA MET A 51 8.48 -7.33 -2.78
C MET A 51 7.03 -6.95 -3.20
N PRO A 52 6.68 -6.87 -4.49
CA PRO A 52 5.30 -6.56 -4.91
C PRO A 52 4.27 -7.64 -4.56
N VAL A 53 4.71 -8.84 -4.19
CA VAL A 53 3.84 -9.95 -3.77
C VAL A 53 3.64 -9.92 -2.26
N PHE A 54 4.71 -9.72 -1.48
CA PHE A 54 4.60 -9.67 -0.02
C PHE A 54 3.85 -8.43 0.48
N MET A 55 4.02 -7.30 -0.20
CA MET A 55 3.35 -6.03 0.16
C MET A 55 1.83 -6.16 0.32
N PRO A 56 1.06 -6.66 -0.69
CA PRO A 56 -0.37 -6.85 -0.54
C PRO A 56 -0.72 -8.00 0.41
N ILE A 57 0.14 -9.01 0.59
CA ILE A 57 -0.11 -10.08 1.57
C ILE A 57 -0.14 -9.51 2.99
N PHE A 58 0.81 -8.64 3.34
CA PHE A 58 0.81 -7.98 4.65
C PHE A 58 -0.46 -7.15 4.85
N GLY A 59 -0.84 -6.33 3.86
CA GLY A 59 -2.07 -5.56 3.93
C GLY A 59 -3.33 -6.42 4.04
N LEU A 60 -3.41 -7.54 3.32
CA LEU A 60 -4.54 -8.46 3.38
C LEU A 60 -4.65 -9.11 4.77
N ILE A 61 -3.54 -9.59 5.34
CA ILE A 61 -3.52 -10.18 6.69
C ILE A 61 -3.98 -9.13 7.71
N THR A 62 -3.47 -7.89 7.62
CA THR A 62 -3.89 -6.78 8.49
C THR A 62 -5.39 -6.50 8.38
N LEU A 63 -5.93 -6.38 7.16
CA LEU A 63 -7.35 -6.07 6.96
C LEU A 63 -8.25 -7.19 7.47
N VAL A 64 -7.97 -8.45 7.12
CA VAL A 64 -8.79 -9.60 7.52
C VAL A 64 -8.80 -9.77 9.03
N SER A 65 -7.62 -9.72 9.66
CA SER A 65 -7.51 -9.83 11.11
C SER A 65 -8.16 -8.65 11.83
N GLY A 66 -8.06 -7.43 11.28
CA GLY A 66 -8.69 -6.22 11.82
C GLY A 66 -10.22 -6.26 11.75
N MET A 67 -10.78 -6.63 10.60
CA MET A 67 -12.22 -6.81 10.43
C MET A 67 -12.78 -7.87 11.40
N TRP A 68 -12.04 -8.95 11.61
CA TRP A 68 -12.45 -9.98 12.57
C TRP A 68 -12.39 -9.49 14.02
N LEU A 69 -11.34 -8.75 14.40
CA LEU A 69 -11.26 -8.11 15.72
C LEU A 69 -12.41 -7.14 15.95
N PHE A 70 -12.72 -6.32 14.95
CA PHE A 70 -13.80 -5.34 15.01
C PHE A 70 -15.17 -6.03 15.18
N SER A 71 -15.42 -7.11 14.42
CA SER A 71 -16.62 -7.93 14.57
C SER A 71 -16.73 -8.54 15.98
N ARG A 72 -15.65 -9.12 16.51
CA ARG A 72 -15.65 -9.68 17.87
C ARG A 72 -15.89 -8.62 18.94
N MET A 73 -15.28 -7.44 18.78
CA MET A 73 -15.43 -6.31 19.69
C MET A 73 -16.88 -5.77 19.69
N SER A 74 -17.58 -5.85 18.57
CA SER A 74 -18.98 -5.44 18.49
C SER A 74 -19.96 -6.34 19.24
N GLY A 75 -19.55 -7.55 19.64
CA GLY A 75 -20.44 -8.51 20.30
C GLY A 75 -21.66 -8.92 19.45
N GLY A 76 -21.59 -8.73 18.13
CA GLY A 76 -22.71 -8.95 17.20
C GLY A 76 -23.56 -7.69 16.92
N ASN A 77 -23.31 -6.57 17.60
CA ASN A 77 -24.01 -5.31 17.38
C ASN A 77 -23.03 -4.21 16.90
N ILE A 78 -22.68 -4.25 15.62
CA ILE A 78 -21.82 -3.24 14.98
C ILE A 78 -22.45 -1.85 15.06
N GLY A 79 -23.77 -1.74 14.98
CA GLY A 79 -24.48 -0.46 15.07
C GLY A 79 -24.21 0.26 16.39
N ALA A 80 -24.32 -0.44 17.51
CA ALA A 80 -24.01 0.11 18.84
C ALA A 80 -22.53 0.52 18.96
N LEU A 81 -21.60 -0.31 18.46
CA LEU A 81 -20.17 0.04 18.45
C LEU A 81 -19.92 1.31 17.62
N MET A 82 -20.58 1.47 16.46
CA MET A 82 -20.45 2.66 15.61
C MET A 82 -21.05 3.94 16.21
N GLN A 83 -21.82 3.84 17.29
CA GLN A 83 -22.29 5.03 18.01
C GLN A 83 -21.20 5.61 18.94
N THR A 84 -20.21 4.81 19.35
CA THR A 84 -19.12 5.26 20.22
C THR A 84 -17.99 5.93 19.43
N ALA A 85 -17.24 6.83 20.07
CA ALA A 85 -16.09 7.49 19.44
C ALA A 85 -14.97 6.50 19.09
N MET A 86 -14.64 5.58 20.01
CA MET A 86 -13.72 4.46 19.78
C MET A 86 -14.12 3.61 18.56
N GLY A 87 -15.40 3.24 18.46
CA GLY A 87 -15.90 2.47 17.33
C GLY A 87 -15.73 3.24 16.03
N LYS A 88 -16.17 4.50 15.97
CA LYS A 88 -16.03 5.36 14.78
C LYS A 88 -14.57 5.46 14.33
N ALA A 89 -13.63 5.66 15.25
CA ALA A 89 -12.20 5.74 14.92
C ALA A 89 -11.69 4.45 14.27
N PHE A 90 -12.04 3.28 14.81
CA PHE A 90 -11.70 1.99 14.19
C PHE A 90 -12.43 1.77 12.86
N GLY A 91 -13.71 2.11 12.76
CA GLY A 91 -14.52 1.94 11.55
C GLY A 91 -14.01 2.79 10.39
N PHE A 92 -13.85 4.10 10.60
CA PHE A 92 -13.34 5.02 9.58
C PHE A 92 -11.87 4.74 9.23
N GLY A 93 -11.02 4.48 10.23
CA GLY A 93 -9.64 4.08 9.98
C GLY A 93 -9.55 2.80 9.15
N GLY A 94 -10.40 1.81 9.45
CA GLY A 94 -10.48 0.55 8.71
C GLY A 94 -10.97 0.74 7.28
N LEU A 95 -11.99 1.58 7.07
CA LEU A 95 -12.50 1.94 5.75
C LEU A 95 -11.42 2.61 4.90
N ILE A 96 -10.68 3.56 5.47
CA ILE A 96 -9.60 4.27 4.75
C ILE A 96 -8.46 3.31 4.39
N ALA A 97 -8.08 2.39 5.28
CA ALA A 97 -7.09 1.37 4.95
C ALA A 97 -7.57 0.41 3.86
N LEU A 98 -8.86 0.04 3.85
CA LEU A 98 -9.43 -0.77 2.79
C LEU A 98 -9.35 -0.03 1.45
N LEU A 99 -9.73 1.25 1.40
CA LEU A 99 -9.60 2.07 0.19
C LEU A 99 -8.14 2.18 -0.28
N ALA A 100 -7.20 2.42 0.64
CA ALA A 100 -5.77 2.47 0.35
C ALA A 100 -5.27 1.14 -0.27
N PHE A 101 -5.70 0.02 0.29
CA PHE A 101 -5.40 -1.31 -0.24
C PHE A 101 -5.98 -1.55 -1.64
N LEU A 102 -7.24 -1.17 -1.86
CA LEU A 102 -7.90 -1.30 -3.16
C LEU A 102 -7.20 -0.44 -4.23
N ILE A 103 -6.79 0.79 -3.90
CA ILE A 103 -6.00 1.63 -4.82
C ILE A 103 -4.68 0.92 -5.17
N GLY A 104 -3.99 0.35 -4.18
CA GLY A 104 -2.75 -0.40 -4.41
C GLY A 104 -2.92 -1.60 -5.35
N VAL A 105 -3.94 -2.43 -5.11
CA VAL A 105 -4.14 -3.67 -5.87
C VAL A 105 -4.81 -3.45 -7.23
N ILE A 106 -5.79 -2.56 -7.31
CA ILE A 106 -6.62 -2.36 -8.52
C ILE A 106 -6.01 -1.30 -9.44
N VAL A 107 -5.36 -0.28 -8.90
CA VAL A 107 -4.84 0.85 -9.70
C VAL A 107 -3.32 0.78 -9.86
N MET A 108 -2.57 0.65 -8.76
CA MET A 108 -1.12 0.71 -8.82
C MET A 108 -0.49 -0.54 -9.43
N ARG A 109 -0.96 -1.74 -9.05
CA ARG A 109 -0.38 -3.00 -9.55
C ARG A 109 -0.47 -3.15 -11.08
N PRO A 110 -1.60 -2.90 -11.76
CA PRO A 110 -1.65 -2.94 -13.22
C PRO A 110 -0.74 -1.89 -13.87
N ALA A 111 -0.67 -0.68 -13.30
CA ALA A 111 0.22 0.37 -13.79
C ALA A 111 1.71 -0.03 -13.69
N MET A 112 2.09 -0.71 -12.60
CA MET A 112 3.44 -1.26 -12.43
C MET A 112 3.74 -2.36 -13.45
N MET A 113 2.79 -3.25 -13.71
CA MET A 113 2.94 -4.31 -14.73
C MET A 113 3.11 -3.71 -16.13
N ARG A 114 2.31 -2.70 -16.49
CA ARG A 114 2.44 -1.98 -17.76
C ARG A 114 3.80 -1.29 -17.88
N THR A 115 4.28 -0.66 -16.80
CA THR A 115 5.62 -0.06 -16.74
C THR A 115 6.71 -1.10 -16.99
N ALA A 116 6.61 -2.28 -16.39
CA ALA A 116 7.57 -3.37 -16.58
C ALA A 116 7.58 -3.86 -18.03
N GLN A 117 6.41 -4.11 -18.63
CA GLN A 117 6.28 -4.55 -20.01
C GLN A 117 6.85 -3.53 -21.01
N LEU A 118 6.51 -2.25 -20.85
CA LEU A 118 7.04 -1.17 -21.70
C LEU A 118 8.57 -0.99 -21.51
N SER A 119 9.07 -1.21 -20.30
CA SER A 119 10.51 -1.17 -20.03
C SER A 119 11.26 -2.32 -20.70
N GLU A 120 10.62 -3.49 -20.80
CA GLU A 120 11.18 -4.68 -21.45
C GLU A 120 11.11 -4.60 -22.98
N SER A 121 10.11 -3.91 -23.55
CA SER A 121 9.99 -3.73 -25.00
C SER A 121 10.88 -2.63 -25.57
N LEU A 122 11.42 -1.73 -24.72
CA LEU A 122 12.27 -0.60 -25.14
C LEU A 122 13.47 -0.99 -26.03
N PRO A 123 14.24 -2.06 -25.72
CA PRO A 123 15.36 -2.49 -26.56
C PRO A 123 14.96 -2.94 -27.96
N SER A 124 13.78 -3.57 -28.10
CA SER A 124 13.24 -4.08 -29.37
C SER A 124 12.38 -3.07 -30.12
N THR A 125 12.06 -1.93 -29.51
CA THR A 125 11.26 -0.85 -30.13
C THR A 125 12.08 -0.10 -31.19
N PRO A 126 11.53 0.13 -32.41
CA PRO A 126 12.19 0.92 -33.45
C PRO A 126 12.61 2.31 -32.94
N PRO A 127 13.77 2.85 -33.36
CA PRO A 127 14.26 4.15 -32.86
C PRO A 127 13.26 5.30 -32.99
N ALA A 128 12.41 5.29 -34.02
CA ALA A 128 11.38 6.30 -34.25
C ALA A 128 10.28 6.30 -33.17
N ASP A 129 9.96 5.14 -32.59
CA ASP A 129 8.87 4.97 -31.61
C ASP A 129 9.36 5.04 -30.15
N ARG A 130 10.68 4.96 -29.92
CA ARG A 130 11.29 5.01 -28.57
C ARG A 130 10.91 6.25 -27.76
N PRO A 131 10.87 7.49 -28.33
CA PRO A 131 10.48 8.66 -27.57
C PRO A 131 9.05 8.57 -27.02
N ALA A 132 8.12 8.01 -27.78
CA ALA A 132 6.73 7.83 -27.35
C ALA A 132 6.62 6.83 -26.18
N VAL A 133 7.34 5.70 -26.27
CA VAL A 133 7.40 4.71 -25.17
C VAL A 133 8.03 5.29 -23.91
N GLN A 134 9.11 6.08 -24.05
CA GLN A 134 9.74 6.77 -22.92
C GLN A 134 8.81 7.78 -22.25
N ALA A 135 8.05 8.56 -23.04
CA ALA A 135 7.07 9.51 -22.51
C ALA A 135 5.93 8.80 -21.75
N GLU A 136 5.45 7.67 -22.26
CA GLU A 136 4.42 6.88 -21.56
C GLU A 136 4.95 6.29 -20.25
N LEU A 137 6.18 5.78 -20.23
CA LEU A 137 6.85 5.31 -19.02
C LEU A 137 6.98 6.41 -17.96
N GLN A 138 7.36 7.62 -18.37
CA GLN A 138 7.47 8.74 -17.45
C GLN A 138 6.10 9.10 -16.85
N LYS A 139 5.05 9.17 -17.67
CA LYS A 139 3.68 9.44 -17.20
C LYS A 139 3.18 8.40 -16.20
N LEU A 140 3.48 7.11 -16.44
CA LEU A 140 3.13 6.03 -15.52
C LEU A 140 3.89 6.15 -14.19
N ARG A 141 5.18 6.50 -14.22
CA ARG A 141 6.00 6.73 -13.02
C ARG A 141 5.49 7.92 -12.21
N ASP A 142 5.20 9.04 -12.85
CA ASP A 142 4.69 10.24 -12.16
C ASP A 142 3.35 9.95 -11.48
N ARG A 143 2.46 9.24 -12.18
CA ARG A 143 1.18 8.79 -11.62
C ARG A 143 1.39 7.82 -10.44
N ALA A 144 2.32 6.89 -10.55
CA ALA A 144 2.63 5.95 -9.46
C ALA A 144 3.17 6.69 -8.23
N THR A 145 4.03 7.69 -8.40
CA THR A 145 4.54 8.53 -7.31
C THR A 145 3.42 9.31 -6.62
N LEU A 146 2.54 9.94 -7.39
CA LEU A 146 1.38 10.67 -6.85
C LEU A 146 0.46 9.74 -6.05
N LEU A 147 0.05 8.61 -6.66
CA LEU A 147 -0.82 7.64 -5.99
C LEU A 147 -0.15 7.03 -4.76
N GLY A 148 1.15 6.76 -4.80
CA GLY A 148 1.93 6.29 -3.66
C GLY A 148 1.87 7.26 -2.49
N LYS A 149 2.03 8.57 -2.73
CA LYS A 149 1.90 9.60 -1.70
C LYS A 149 0.48 9.67 -1.12
N VAL A 150 -0.55 9.61 -1.97
CA VAL A 150 -1.95 9.60 -1.53
C VAL A 150 -2.23 8.40 -0.63
N VAL A 151 -1.86 7.20 -1.07
CA VAL A 151 -2.01 5.96 -0.30
C VAL A 151 -1.24 6.03 1.01
N MET A 152 -0.04 6.61 1.01
CA MET A 152 0.74 6.79 2.24
C MET A 152 0.02 7.68 3.25
N TRP A 153 -0.50 8.83 2.82
CA TRP A 153 -1.25 9.72 3.71
C TRP A 153 -2.52 9.07 4.25
N MET A 154 -3.24 8.28 3.44
CA MET A 154 -4.37 7.47 3.89
C MET A 154 -3.94 6.47 4.98
N MET A 155 -2.80 5.79 4.80
CA MET A 155 -2.29 4.82 5.77
C MET A 155 -1.80 5.48 7.07
N LEU A 156 -1.18 6.67 7.00
CA LEU A 156 -0.82 7.45 8.18
C LEU A 156 -2.06 7.91 8.95
N PHE A 157 -3.09 8.35 8.24
CA PHE A 157 -4.37 8.69 8.86
C PHE A 157 -4.98 7.47 9.55
N THR A 158 -5.03 6.32 8.88
CA THR A 158 -5.53 5.08 9.50
C THR A 158 -4.73 4.73 10.76
N LEU A 159 -3.39 4.79 10.68
CA LEU A 159 -2.53 4.49 11.83
C LEU A 159 -2.83 5.42 13.00
N ALA A 160 -2.95 6.74 12.73
CA ALA A 160 -3.26 7.73 13.76
C ALA A 160 -4.64 7.46 14.38
N ALA A 161 -5.68 7.27 13.56
CA ALA A 161 -7.03 6.96 14.02
C ALA A 161 -7.06 5.70 14.92
N MET A 162 -6.37 4.64 14.52
CA MET A 162 -6.31 3.38 15.26
C MET A 162 -5.50 3.51 16.56
N ALA A 163 -4.40 4.28 16.55
CA ALA A 163 -3.55 4.50 17.71
C ALA A 163 -4.27 5.28 18.82
N VAL A 164 -5.12 6.25 18.45
CA VAL A 164 -5.87 7.05 19.42
C VAL A 164 -7.21 6.43 19.81
N ALA A 165 -7.77 5.53 19.01
CA ALA A 165 -9.12 4.98 19.19
C ALA A 165 -9.42 4.47 20.60
N ARG A 166 -8.44 3.87 21.30
CA ARG A 166 -8.63 3.34 22.66
C ARG A 166 -8.81 4.41 23.74
N TYR A 167 -8.50 5.66 23.42
CA TYR A 167 -8.56 6.81 24.34
C TYR A 167 -9.76 7.72 24.06
N LEU A 168 -10.58 7.36 23.08
CA LEU A 168 -11.79 8.08 22.67
C LEU A 168 -13.05 7.48 23.31
#